data_AF-A0A847W7Q8-F1
#
_entry.id   AF-A0A847W7Q8-F1
#
_cell.length_a   1.000
_cell.length_b   1.000
_cell.length_c   1.000
_cell.angle_alpha   90.00
_cell.angle_beta   90.00
_cell.angle_gamma   90.00
#
_symmetry.space_group_name_H-M   'P 1'
#
loop_
_entity.id
_entity.type
_entity.pdbx_description
1 polymer ?
#
loop_
_entity_poly.entity_id
_entity_poly.type
_entity_poly.pdbx_seq_one_letter_code
_entity_poly.pdbx_strand_id
1 'polypeptide(L)'
;MQNSQKENTSKSTTRVIRRRVGGQNNDDKNTQSVSEGFQQDSKNSNNSSNSNDSNNPNNSSREQETIVSGILDNSKDGHGILRPDFSGSERDAYIASSQIRRLRLKPGDLVSGPARQPKDNERYWGLLRVDSINGRSVEEHRQLNRKNFLSLTPVFPDKHIKLEIDVEP
;
A
#
# COMPACT_ATOMS: atom_id res chain seq x y z
N MET A 1 -29.66 -21.75 -53.78
CA MET A 1 -28.82 -21.83 -52.56
C MET A 1 -28.39 -20.39 -52.25
N GLN A 2 -29.03 -19.75 -51.26
CA GLN A 2 -28.43 -19.24 -49.99
C GLN A 2 -27.34 -18.17 -50.24
N ASN A 3 -27.26 -16.97 -49.63
CA ASN A 3 -27.95 -16.28 -48.53
C ASN A 3 -27.57 -14.78 -48.68
N SER A 4 -28.53 -13.84 -48.76
CA SER A 4 -28.87 -12.84 -47.73
C SER A 4 -27.84 -12.60 -46.61
N GLN A 5 -27.32 -11.36 -46.52
CA GLN A 5 -27.34 -10.54 -45.30
C GLN A 5 -27.00 -9.07 -45.60
N LYS A 6 -27.96 -8.20 -45.27
CA LYS A 6 -27.82 -6.75 -45.08
C LYS A 6 -27.42 -6.52 -43.62
N GLU A 7 -26.52 -5.58 -43.34
CA GLU A 7 -26.47 -4.95 -42.02
C GLU A 7 -26.54 -3.43 -42.12
N ASN A 8 -27.46 -2.93 -41.31
CA ASN A 8 -27.95 -1.56 -41.24
C ASN A 8 -27.02 -0.71 -40.37
N THR A 9 -26.71 0.49 -40.84
CA THR A 9 -26.16 1.54 -40.00
C THR A 9 -27.28 2.22 -39.24
N SER A 10 -27.21 2.23 -37.91
CA SER A 10 -28.12 3.01 -37.06
C SER A 10 -27.34 3.65 -35.92
N LYS A 11 -27.24 4.98 -35.99
CA LYS A 11 -26.63 5.87 -35.01
C LYS A 11 -27.46 5.80 -33.72
N SER A 12 -26.84 5.44 -32.60
CA SER A 12 -27.49 5.42 -31.29
C SER A 12 -27.04 6.61 -30.43
N THR A 13 -28.03 7.40 -30.04
CA THR A 13 -27.97 8.68 -29.33
C THR A 13 -27.70 8.50 -27.84
N THR A 14 -26.69 9.19 -27.32
CA THR A 14 -26.38 9.32 -25.89
C THR A 14 -27.52 10.01 -25.14
N ARG A 15 -28.18 9.31 -24.20
CA ARG A 15 -29.11 9.93 -23.24
C ARG A 15 -28.39 10.33 -21.96
N VAL A 16 -28.46 11.62 -21.63
CA VAL A 16 -27.96 12.21 -20.37
C VAL A 16 -28.93 11.89 -19.24
N ILE A 17 -28.47 11.15 -18.22
CA ILE A 17 -29.23 10.86 -17.01
C ILE A 17 -29.10 12.06 -16.05
N ARG A 18 -30.17 12.86 -15.91
CA ARG A 18 -30.29 13.86 -14.84
C ARG A 18 -30.86 13.19 -13.58
N ARG A 19 -30.12 13.24 -12.46
CA ARG A 19 -30.61 12.85 -11.13
C ARG A 19 -31.68 13.83 -10.65
N ARG A 20 -32.83 13.31 -10.23
CA ARG A 20 -33.83 14.05 -9.43
C ARG A 20 -33.36 14.08 -7.97
N VAL A 21 -33.22 15.28 -7.42
CA VAL A 21 -33.12 15.54 -5.98
C VAL A 21 -34.56 15.76 -5.50
N GLY A 22 -35.04 14.90 -4.61
CA GLY A 22 -36.26 15.10 -3.85
C GLY A 22 -35.89 15.58 -2.45
N GLY A 23 -36.46 16.70 -2.03
CA GLY A 23 -36.40 17.20 -0.66
C GLY A 23 -37.78 17.20 -0.01
N GLN A 24 -37.76 17.54 1.29
CA GLN A 24 -38.87 17.88 2.20
C GLN A 24 -39.70 16.70 2.70
N ASN A 25 -40.18 16.62 3.95
CA ASN A 25 -40.06 17.38 5.21
C ASN A 25 -40.82 16.55 6.27
N ASN A 26 -40.80 16.99 7.53
CA ASN A 26 -41.74 16.77 8.66
C ASN A 26 -40.94 16.33 9.90
N ASP A 27 -40.56 17.27 10.77
CA ASP A 27 -41.37 17.83 11.87
C ASP A 27 -41.68 16.77 12.93
N ASP A 28 -40.98 16.84 14.06
CA ASP A 28 -41.61 16.69 15.39
C ASP A 28 -40.68 17.24 16.47
N LYS A 29 -41.04 18.43 16.96
CA LYS A 29 -40.60 18.96 18.25
C LYS A 29 -41.46 18.30 19.32
N ASN A 30 -40.85 17.53 20.22
CA ASN A 30 -41.45 17.30 21.52
C ASN A 30 -40.42 17.57 22.62
N THR A 31 -40.67 18.66 23.33
CA THR A 31 -39.94 19.13 24.50
C THR A 31 -40.84 18.81 25.68
N GLN A 32 -40.44 17.92 26.58
CA GLN A 32 -40.98 17.91 27.93
C GLN A 32 -40.02 17.25 28.92
N SER A 33 -39.55 18.10 29.81
CA SER A 33 -38.81 17.85 31.03
C SER A 33 -39.68 17.14 32.07
N VAL A 34 -39.19 16.04 32.64
CA VAL A 34 -39.60 15.59 33.98
C VAL A 34 -38.38 15.01 34.69
N SER A 35 -38.14 15.55 35.88
CA SER A 35 -37.10 15.22 36.86
C SER A 35 -37.53 14.05 37.75
N GLU A 36 -36.61 13.12 38.04
CA GLU A 36 -36.53 12.22 39.21
C GLU A 36 -35.18 11.48 39.02
N GLY A 37 -34.19 11.49 39.92
CA GLY A 37 -34.24 11.28 41.36
C GLY A 37 -33.64 9.91 41.68
N PHE A 38 -32.32 9.69 41.51
CA PHE A 38 -31.65 8.43 41.87
C PHE A 38 -30.33 8.64 42.62
N GLN A 39 -30.30 8.15 43.85
CA GLN A 39 -29.15 8.00 44.74
C GLN A 39 -28.08 7.07 44.14
N GLN A 40 -26.82 7.45 44.26
CA GLN A 40 -25.67 6.59 43.98
C GLN A 40 -24.81 6.46 45.24
N ASP A 41 -25.09 5.42 46.01
CA ASP A 41 -24.17 4.87 47.02
C ASP A 41 -23.57 3.59 46.44
N SER A 42 -22.23 3.57 46.26
CA SER A 42 -21.40 2.37 46.32
C SER A 42 -19.92 2.73 46.27
N LYS A 43 -19.35 2.93 47.46
CA LYS A 43 -17.93 2.65 47.70
C LYS A 43 -17.76 1.13 47.74
N ASN A 44 -16.96 0.56 46.84
CA ASN A 44 -16.34 -0.73 47.11
C ASN A 44 -14.91 -0.75 46.57
N SER A 45 -13.98 -0.36 47.43
CA SER A 45 -12.55 -0.54 47.23
C SER A 45 -12.20 -1.94 47.73
N ASN A 46 -12.06 -2.89 46.81
CA ASN A 46 -11.44 -4.17 47.10
C ASN A 46 -10.05 -4.17 46.47
N ASN A 47 -9.07 -3.84 47.33
CA ASN A 47 -7.67 -4.20 47.17
C ASN A 47 -7.57 -5.73 47.14
N SER A 48 -7.18 -6.29 46.00
CA SER A 48 -6.61 -7.64 45.93
C SER A 48 -5.24 -7.56 45.29
N SER A 49 -4.23 -7.61 46.17
CA SER A 49 -3.06 -8.48 46.09
C SER A 49 -2.50 -8.77 44.69
N ASN A 50 -1.60 -7.89 44.27
CA ASN A 50 -0.21 -8.20 43.95
C ASN A 50 0.11 -9.67 43.57
N SER A 51 -0.18 -10.05 42.33
CA SER A 51 0.56 -11.10 41.63
C SER A 51 1.64 -10.41 40.81
N ASN A 52 2.87 -10.43 41.33
CA ASN A 52 4.07 -10.17 40.56
C ASN A 52 4.16 -11.23 39.44
N ASP A 53 3.56 -10.95 38.29
CA ASP A 53 3.88 -11.65 37.05
C ASP A 53 5.17 -11.06 36.47
N SER A 54 6.25 -11.28 37.21
CA SER A 54 7.56 -11.37 36.59
C SER A 54 7.55 -12.62 35.75
N ASN A 55 7.35 -12.47 34.44
CA ASN A 55 8.06 -13.19 33.38
C ASN A 55 7.30 -13.05 32.04
N ASN A 56 7.82 -12.22 31.15
CA ASN A 56 8.19 -12.58 29.76
C ASN A 56 8.04 -11.41 28.77
N PRO A 57 9.14 -10.75 28.36
CA PRO A 57 9.08 -9.91 27.17
C PRO A 57 10.09 -10.31 26.08
N ASN A 58 10.58 -11.56 25.98
CA ASN A 58 11.67 -11.87 25.04
C ASN A 58 11.67 -13.28 24.43
N ASN A 59 10.51 -13.88 24.18
CA ASN A 59 10.42 -15.08 23.33
C ASN A 59 9.65 -14.81 22.03
N SER A 60 9.96 -13.69 21.37
CA SER A 60 9.91 -13.71 19.91
C SER A 60 11.13 -14.51 19.46
N SER A 61 10.94 -15.79 19.16
CA SER A 61 11.88 -16.62 18.41
C SER A 61 12.55 -15.71 17.39
N ARG A 62 13.86 -15.45 17.51
CA ARG A 62 14.58 -14.56 16.58
C ARG A 62 14.55 -15.23 15.20
N GLU A 63 13.46 -14.99 14.46
CA GLU A 63 13.31 -15.43 13.09
C GLU A 63 14.53 -14.87 12.35
N GLN A 64 15.27 -15.73 11.65
CA GLN A 64 16.49 -15.33 10.98
C GLN A 64 16.15 -14.30 9.90
N GLU A 65 16.55 -13.05 10.15
CA GLU A 65 16.37 -11.97 9.20
C GLU A 65 17.48 -12.04 8.15
N THR A 66 17.10 -12.03 6.88
CA THR A 66 18.01 -11.91 5.75
C THR A 66 17.73 -10.63 5.01
N ILE A 67 18.78 -9.89 4.65
CA ILE A 67 18.62 -8.71 3.81
C ILE A 67 18.24 -9.14 2.40
N VAL A 68 17.12 -8.62 1.91
CA VAL A 68 16.67 -8.79 0.53
C VAL A 68 16.67 -7.44 -0.19
N SER A 69 16.83 -7.49 -1.51
CA SER A 69 16.75 -6.33 -2.39
C SER A 69 16.06 -6.75 -3.68
N GLY A 70 15.16 -5.93 -4.18
CA GLY A 70 14.43 -6.23 -5.41
C GLY A 70 13.59 -5.08 -5.93
N ILE A 71 13.16 -5.21 -7.18
CA ILE A 71 12.28 -4.26 -7.86
C ILE A 71 10.83 -4.52 -7.45
N LEU A 72 10.12 -3.46 -7.07
CA LEU A 72 8.71 -3.54 -6.70
C LEU A 72 7.82 -3.82 -7.93
N ASP A 73 7.10 -4.93 -7.88
CA ASP A 73 6.00 -5.29 -8.77
C ASP A 73 4.70 -5.31 -7.97
N ASN A 74 3.73 -4.45 -8.32
CA ASN A 74 2.50 -4.31 -7.55
C ASN A 74 1.35 -5.14 -8.11
N SER A 75 0.59 -5.76 -7.21
CA SER A 75 -0.67 -6.41 -7.55
C SER A 75 -1.82 -5.39 -7.61
N LYS A 76 -2.90 -5.74 -8.31
CA LYS A 76 -4.13 -4.94 -8.38
C LYS A 76 -4.76 -4.71 -6.99
N ASP A 77 -4.50 -5.62 -6.05
CA ASP A 77 -5.03 -5.55 -4.68
C ASP A 77 -4.20 -4.65 -3.75
N GLY A 78 -3.14 -4.01 -4.27
CA GLY A 78 -2.37 -2.99 -3.59
C GLY A 78 -1.24 -3.50 -2.68
N HIS A 79 -1.09 -4.81 -2.51
CA HIS A 79 0.17 -5.42 -2.07
C HIS A 79 1.13 -5.56 -3.24
N GLY A 80 2.38 -5.95 -2.98
CA GLY A 80 3.37 -6.15 -4.04
C GLY A 80 4.38 -7.23 -3.71
N ILE A 81 5.20 -7.55 -4.70
CA ILE A 81 6.33 -8.47 -4.62
C ILE A 81 7.58 -7.70 -5.01
N LEU A 82 8.63 -7.80 -4.19
CA LEU A 82 9.97 -7.38 -4.55
C LEU A 82 10.65 -8.55 -5.26
N ARG A 83 10.99 -8.35 -6.52
CA ARG A 83 11.67 -9.37 -7.32
C ARG A 83 13.16 -9.03 -7.40
N PRO A 84 14.08 -9.92 -6.98
CA PRO A 84 15.52 -9.70 -7.12
C PRO A 84 15.92 -9.50 -8.59
N ASP A 85 15.28 -10.26 -9.47
CA ASP A 85 15.41 -10.19 -10.92
C ASP A 85 14.05 -9.82 -11.54
N PHE A 86 13.99 -9.43 -12.82
CA PHE A 86 12.73 -9.03 -13.47
C PHE A 86 11.74 -10.20 -13.71
N SER A 87 12.12 -11.42 -13.34
CA SER A 87 11.31 -12.64 -13.43
C SER A 87 10.94 -13.17 -12.04
N GLY A 88 10.05 -14.17 -11.97
CA GLY A 88 9.72 -14.81 -10.69
C GLY A 88 10.91 -15.58 -10.12
N SER A 89 11.19 -15.37 -8.83
CA SER A 89 12.27 -16.00 -8.10
C SER A 89 11.78 -16.61 -6.78
N GLU A 90 12.49 -17.61 -6.28
CA GLU A 90 12.24 -18.17 -4.93
C GLU A 90 12.60 -17.17 -3.82
N ARG A 91 13.39 -16.15 -4.15
CA ARG A 91 13.75 -15.04 -3.26
C ARG A 91 12.84 -13.82 -3.41
N ASP A 92 11.72 -13.97 -4.10
CA ASP A 92 10.68 -12.95 -4.16
C ASP A 92 10.15 -12.65 -2.76
N ALA A 93 10.08 -11.37 -2.41
CA ALA A 93 9.65 -10.91 -1.10
C ALA A 93 8.32 -10.16 -1.17
N TYR A 94 7.33 -10.61 -0.41
CA TYR A 94 6.08 -9.93 -0.21
C TYR A 94 6.28 -8.62 0.56
N ILE A 95 5.67 -7.55 0.05
CA ILE A 95 5.60 -6.24 0.69
C ILE A 95 4.13 -5.86 0.91
N ALA A 96 3.82 -5.45 2.14
CA ALA A 96 2.46 -5.12 2.52
C ALA A 96 1.98 -3.82 1.87
N SER A 97 0.68 -3.76 1.58
CA SER A 97 0.03 -2.55 1.03
C SER A 97 0.22 -1.31 1.90
N SER A 98 0.30 -1.48 3.22
CA SER A 98 0.58 -0.41 4.18
C SER A 98 1.98 0.18 4.01
N GLN A 99 3.00 -0.66 3.76
CA GLN A 99 4.38 -0.21 3.49
C GLN A 99 4.43 0.54 2.17
N ILE A 100 3.82 0.02 1.10
CA ILE A 100 3.74 0.67 -0.22
C ILE A 100 3.08 2.06 -0.10
N ARG A 101 1.92 2.14 0.55
CA ARG A 101 1.16 3.41 0.68
C ARG A 101 1.90 4.43 1.54
N ARG A 102 2.41 4.02 2.70
CA ARG A 102 3.12 4.90 3.64
C ARG A 102 4.38 5.51 3.04
N LEU A 103 5.10 4.74 2.23
CA LEU A 103 6.35 5.16 1.60
C LEU A 103 6.15 5.74 0.20
N ARG A 104 4.90 5.78 -0.32
CA ARG A 104 4.56 6.24 -1.67
C ARG A 104 5.39 5.55 -2.76
N LEU A 105 5.62 4.25 -2.57
CA LEU A 105 6.35 3.43 -3.53
C LEU A 105 5.53 3.29 -4.81
N LYS A 106 6.23 3.23 -5.94
CA LYS A 106 5.66 2.97 -7.26
C LYS A 106 6.31 1.72 -7.84
N PRO A 107 5.61 1.03 -8.77
CA PRO A 107 6.20 -0.09 -9.49
C PRO A 107 7.50 0.34 -10.17
N GLY A 108 8.51 -0.52 -10.11
CA GLY A 108 9.86 -0.22 -10.59
C GLY A 108 10.80 0.40 -9.56
N ASP A 109 10.33 0.80 -8.37
CA ASP A 109 11.23 1.24 -7.30
C ASP A 109 12.07 0.05 -6.78
N LEU A 110 13.39 0.22 -6.71
CA LEU A 110 14.31 -0.72 -6.07
C LEU A 110 14.22 -0.56 -4.56
N VAL A 111 13.85 -1.62 -3.85
CA VAL A 111 13.62 -1.61 -2.41
C VAL A 111 14.52 -2.64 -1.75
N SER A 112 15.14 -2.27 -0.63
CA SER A 112 15.89 -3.22 0.20
C SER A 112 15.50 -3.13 1.67
N GLY A 113 15.69 -4.24 2.38
CA GLY A 113 15.44 -4.33 3.82
C GLY A 113 15.47 -5.78 4.32
N PRO A 114 15.36 -5.99 5.64
CA PRO A 114 15.30 -7.32 6.22
C PRO A 114 13.97 -8.00 5.88
N ALA A 115 14.07 -9.26 5.49
CA ALA A 115 12.95 -10.16 5.30
C ALA A 115 13.18 -11.46 6.06
N ARG A 116 12.06 -12.07 6.47
CA ARG A 116 12.05 -13.41 7.04
C ARG A 116 11.73 -14.44 5.96
N GLN A 117 12.18 -15.67 6.20
CA GLN A 117 11.80 -16.81 5.36
C GLN A 117 10.28 -17.03 5.36
N PRO A 118 9.72 -17.57 4.25
CA PRO A 118 8.33 -17.97 4.19
C PRO A 118 8.01 -19.01 5.26
N LYS A 119 6.85 -18.90 5.90
CA LYS A 119 6.28 -19.96 6.75
C LYS A 119 5.66 -21.05 5.87
N ASP A 120 5.30 -22.19 6.46
CA ASP A 120 4.76 -23.36 5.73
C ASP A 120 3.56 -23.03 4.81
N ASN A 121 2.79 -21.98 5.11
CA ASN A 121 1.63 -21.53 4.34
C ASN A 121 1.89 -20.27 3.50
N GLU A 122 3.14 -19.85 3.33
CA GLU A 122 3.53 -18.65 2.59
C GLU A 122 4.40 -19.01 1.39
N ARG A 123 4.14 -18.40 0.24
CA ARG A 123 4.92 -18.63 -0.99
C ARG A 123 6.18 -17.77 -1.08
N TYR A 124 6.16 -16.60 -0.45
CA TYR A 124 7.15 -15.54 -0.62
C TYR A 124 7.82 -15.21 0.70
N TRP A 125 9.03 -14.66 0.64
CA TRP A 125 9.68 -14.06 1.80
C TRP A 125 8.83 -12.91 2.35
N GLY A 126 8.84 -12.69 3.67
CA GLY A 126 8.07 -11.60 4.28
C GLY A 126 8.94 -10.40 4.57
N LEU A 127 8.79 -9.29 3.83
CA LEU A 127 9.54 -8.06 4.12
C LEU A 127 9.08 -7.43 5.43
N LEU A 128 10.00 -7.31 6.40
CA LEU A 128 9.70 -6.79 7.74
C LEU A 128 9.64 -5.26 7.73
N ARG A 129 10.66 -4.63 7.14
CA ARG A 129 10.74 -3.18 6.98
C ARG A 129 11.53 -2.83 5.71
N VAL A 130 11.34 -1.59 5.26
CA VAL A 130 12.11 -1.01 4.16
C VAL A 130 13.22 -0.16 4.78
N ASP A 131 14.46 -0.42 4.38
CA ASP A 131 15.64 0.31 4.81
C ASP A 131 16.11 1.32 3.75
N SER A 132 16.02 0.96 2.46
CA SER A 132 16.39 1.86 1.37
C SER A 132 15.47 1.75 0.14
N ILE A 133 15.39 2.85 -0.62
CA ILE A 133 14.61 2.96 -1.85
C ILE A 133 15.46 3.66 -2.92
N ASN A 134 15.71 2.99 -4.05
CA ASN A 134 16.54 3.47 -5.16
C ASN A 134 17.93 3.96 -4.69
N GLY A 135 18.56 3.22 -3.78
CA GLY A 135 19.88 3.51 -3.22
C GLY A 135 19.92 4.65 -2.19
N ARG A 136 18.76 5.13 -1.73
CA ARG A 136 18.63 6.21 -0.72
C ARG A 136 17.95 5.72 0.52
N SER A 137 18.22 6.36 1.67
CA SER A 137 17.48 6.06 2.91
C SER A 137 16.00 6.40 2.76
N VAL A 138 15.16 5.80 3.61
CA VAL A 138 13.72 6.09 3.63
C VAL A 138 13.46 7.57 3.92
N GLU A 139 14.26 8.16 4.79
CA GLU A 139 14.19 9.57 5.18
C GLU A 139 14.46 10.49 3.98
N GLU A 140 15.54 10.23 3.23
CA GLU A 140 15.89 10.98 2.02
C GLU A 140 14.84 10.81 0.93
N HIS A 141 14.35 9.58 0.72
CA HIS A 141 13.33 9.32 -0.30
C HIS A 141 12.05 10.14 -0.05
N ARG A 142 11.63 10.26 1.21
CA ARG A 142 10.43 11.04 1.57
C ARG A 142 10.58 12.53 1.26
N GLN A 143 11.80 13.07 1.37
CA GLN A 143 12.07 14.49 1.14
C GLN A 143 12.14 14.85 -0.35
N LEU A 144 12.37 13.87 -1.23
CA LEU A 144 12.66 14.09 -2.65
C LEU A 144 11.51 14.69 -3.48
N ASN A 145 10.29 14.77 -2.91
CA ASN A 145 9.07 15.21 -3.57
C ASN A 145 8.97 14.75 -5.04
N ARG A 146 9.08 13.42 -5.24
CA ARG A 146 9.24 12.81 -6.56
C ARG A 146 8.11 13.21 -7.53
N LYS A 147 8.47 13.93 -8.60
CA LYS A 147 7.56 14.25 -9.71
C LYS A 147 7.17 12.99 -10.48
N ASN A 148 6.02 13.03 -11.15
CA ASN A 148 5.65 11.95 -12.07
C ASN A 148 6.51 12.05 -13.33
N PHE A 149 7.06 10.92 -13.80
CA PHE A 149 7.84 10.88 -15.04
C PHE A 149 7.07 11.48 -16.22
N LEU A 150 5.78 11.16 -16.35
CA LEU A 150 4.91 11.68 -17.43
C LEU A 150 4.63 13.20 -17.32
N SER A 151 4.92 13.81 -16.16
CA SER A 151 4.77 15.26 -15.98
C SER A 151 6.05 16.06 -16.29
N LEU A 152 7.14 15.36 -16.63
CA LEU A 152 8.39 16.03 -17.01
C LEU A 152 8.27 16.58 -18.43
N THR A 153 8.89 17.74 -18.66
CA THR A 153 8.99 18.33 -20.00
C THR A 153 10.04 17.57 -20.80
N PRO A 154 9.69 16.99 -21.95
CA PRO A 154 10.69 16.37 -22.82
C PRO A 154 11.59 17.47 -23.43
N VAL A 155 12.90 17.26 -23.38
CA VAL A 155 13.91 18.18 -23.91
C VAL A 155 14.93 17.40 -24.75
N PHE A 156 15.63 18.10 -25.65
CA PHE A 156 16.78 17.51 -26.34
C PHE A 156 17.95 17.30 -25.36
N PRO A 157 18.86 16.34 -25.61
CA PRO A 157 20.00 16.11 -24.73
C PRO A 157 20.96 17.32 -24.70
N ASP A 158 21.32 17.78 -23.50
CA ASP A 158 22.31 18.86 -23.32
C ASP A 158 23.76 18.37 -23.38
N LYS A 159 23.98 17.07 -23.20
CA LYS A 159 25.30 16.45 -23.09
C LYS A 159 25.43 15.27 -24.03
N HIS A 160 26.53 15.23 -24.77
CA HIS A 160 26.93 14.08 -25.56
C HIS A 160 27.61 13.04 -24.67
N ILE A 161 27.09 11.82 -24.65
CA ILE A 161 27.74 10.66 -24.00
C ILE A 161 28.71 10.07 -25.04
N LYS A 162 30.01 10.29 -24.88
CA LYS A 162 31.04 9.67 -25.72
C LYS A 162 31.22 8.22 -25.31
N LEU A 163 31.06 7.29 -26.26
CA LEU A 163 31.24 5.86 -26.04
C LEU A 163 32.60 5.35 -26.57
N GLU A 164 33.33 6.20 -27.29
CA GLU A 164 34.72 5.98 -27.70
C GLU A 164 35.62 5.71 -26.49
N ILE A 165 36.42 4.65 -26.57
CA ILE A 165 37.42 4.27 -25.57
C ILE A 165 38.79 4.18 -26.26
N ASP A 166 39.80 4.86 -25.71
CA ASP A 166 41.17 4.94 -26.28
C ASP A 166 42.04 3.70 -25.96
N VAL A 167 41.43 2.59 -25.57
CA VAL A 167 42.17 1.38 -25.19
C VAL A 167 42.43 0.58 -26.45
N GLU A 168 43.68 0.57 -26.93
CA GLU A 168 44.11 -0.39 -27.94
C GLU A 168 43.83 -1.83 -27.44
N PRO A 169 43.32 -2.71 -28.32
CA PRO A 169 42.80 -4.03 -27.95
C PRO A 169 43.86 -5.00 -27.41
#